data_AF-A0A1Q4ZE55-F1
#
_entry.id   AF-A0A1Q4ZE55-F1
#
_cell.length_a   1.000
_cell.length_b   1.000
_cell.length_c   1.000
_cell.angle_alpha   90.00
_cell.angle_beta   90.00
_cell.angle_gamma   90.00
#
_symmetry.space_group_name_H-M   'P 1'
#
loop_
_entity.id
_entity.type
_entity.pdbx_description
1 polymer ?
#
loop_
_entity_poly.entity_id
_entity_poly.type
_entity_poly.pdbx_seq_one_letter_code
_entity_poly.pdbx_strand_id
1 'polypeptide(L)' 'MAKVSVTVCDICADRSKEAQRYTIRTEEGTVNLDLCVDDAAPIRQLLTKAKKGPRRPHRTPVTTVEEIEAKKSK' A
#
# COMPACT_ATOMS: atom_id res chain seq x y z
N MET A 1 16.29 -31.58 8.14
CA MET A 1 15.64 -31.50 6.81
C MET A 1 15.38 -30.02 6.53
N ALA A 2 16.00 -29.45 5.49
CA ALA A 2 15.80 -28.04 5.15
C ALA A 2 14.51 -27.90 4.33
N LYS A 3 13.65 -26.95 4.70
CA LYS A 3 12.44 -26.61 3.95
C LYS A 3 12.75 -25.44 3.03
N VAL A 4 12.58 -25.63 1.72
CA VAL A 4 12.72 -24.56 0.72
C VAL A 4 11.33 -24.02 0.39
N SER A 5 11.12 -22.72 0.55
CA SER A 5 9.89 -22.03 0.16
C SER A 5 10.15 -21.16 -1.06
N VAL A 6 9.36 -21.34 -2.12
CA VAL A 6 9.43 -20.53 -3.34
C VAL A 6 8.08 -19.86 -3.54
N THR A 7 8.10 -18.55 -3.76
CA THR A 7 6.92 -17.76 -4.12
C THR A 7 6.90 -17.58 -5.64
N VAL A 8 5.77 -17.89 -6.27
CA VAL A 8 5.61 -17.89 -7.73
C VAL A 8 4.46 -16.95 -8.08
N CYS A 9 4.49 -16.36 -9.27
CA CYS A 9 3.40 -15.51 -9.74
C CYS A 9 2.12 -16.33 -9.94
N ASP A 10 1.00 -15.87 -9.37
CA ASP A 10 -0.32 -16.51 -9.47
C ASP A 10 -0.90 -16.44 -10.91
N ILE A 11 -0.37 -15.56 -11.76
CA ILE A 11 -0.87 -15.36 -13.14
C ILE A 11 -0.10 -16.20 -14.15
N CYS A 12 1.23 -16.00 -14.25
CA CYS A 12 2.05 -16.67 -15.26
C CYS A 12 2.71 -17.97 -14.77
N ALA A 13 2.69 -18.26 -13.47
CA ALA A 13 3.28 -19.44 -12.83
C ALA A 13 4.78 -19.67 -13.16
N ASP A 14 5.45 -18.67 -13.70
CA ASP A 14 6.85 -18.75 -14.10
C ASP A 14 7.76 -18.70 -12.87
N ARG A 15 8.47 -19.80 -12.63
CA ARG A 15 9.40 -19.97 -11.49
C ARG A 15 10.73 -19.25 -11.69
N SER A 16 11.03 -18.82 -12.92
CA SER A 16 12.25 -18.07 -13.22
C SER A 16 12.14 -16.59 -12.82
N LYS A 17 10.92 -16.10 -12.60
CA LYS A 17 10.63 -14.71 -12.23
C LYS A 17 10.34 -14.59 -10.75
N GLU A 18 10.93 -13.59 -10.11
CA GLU A 18 10.60 -13.26 -8.73
C GLU A 18 9.18 -12.69 -8.64
N ALA A 19 8.38 -13.26 -7.75
CA ALA A 19 7.04 -12.79 -7.43
C ALA A 19 7.01 -12.09 -6.07
N GLN A 20 6.28 -10.99 -5.99
CA GLN A 20 6.07 -10.22 -4.76
C GLN A 20 4.62 -10.33 -4.32
N ARG A 21 4.39 -10.38 -3.01
CA ARG A 21 3.04 -10.40 -2.45
C ARG A 21 2.40 -9.02 -2.47
N TYR A 22 1.20 -8.94 -3.04
CA TYR A 22 0.35 -7.77 -3.07
C TYR A 22 -0.95 -8.03 -2.32
N THR A 23 -1.39 -7.00 -1.59
CA THR A 23 -2.71 -6.97 -0.96
C THR A 23 -3.53 -5.88 -1.64
N ILE A 24 -4.56 -6.28 -2.37
CA ILE A 24 -5.48 -5.39 -3.07
C ILE A 24 -6.75 -5.28 -2.23
N ARG A 25 -7.09 -4.05 -1.84
CA ARG A 25 -8.33 -3.75 -1.10
C ARG A 25 -9.34 -3.16 -2.08
N THR A 26 -10.47 -3.83 -2.23
CA THR A 26 -11.65 -3.37 -2.98
C THR A 26 -12.79 -3.09 -2.00
N GLU A 27 -13.89 -2.52 -2.50
CA GLU A 27 -15.10 -2.33 -1.69
C GLU A 27 -15.72 -3.67 -1.25
N GLU A 28 -15.56 -4.70 -2.09
CA GLU A 28 -16.10 -6.05 -1.87
C GLU A 28 -15.24 -6.90 -0.94
N GLY A 29 -13.95 -6.55 -0.77
CA GLY A 29 -13.07 -7.32 0.10
C GLY A 29 -11.58 -7.05 -0.08
N THR A 30 -10.77 -7.94 0.51
CA THR A 30 -9.32 -7.90 0.37
C THR A 30 -8.84 -9.17 -0.31
N VAL A 31 -8.03 -9.01 -1.37
CA VAL A 31 -7.44 -10.12 -2.12
C VAL A 31 -5.93 -10.05 -1.98
N ASN A 32 -5.30 -11.20 -1.72
CA ASN A 32 -3.85 -11.34 -1.68
C ASN A 32 -3.39 -12.12 -2.92
N LEU A 33 -2.42 -11.58 -3.65
CA LEU A 33 -1.87 -12.17 -4.88
C LEU A 33 -0.36 -12.06 -4.88
N ASP A 34 0.34 -13.10 -5.31
CA ASP A 34 1.77 -13.08 -5.56
C ASP A 34 1.97 -12.78 -7.06
N LEU A 35 2.60 -11.63 -7.40
CA LEU A 35 2.71 -11.14 -8.78
C LEU A 35 4.15 -10.85 -9.18
N CYS A 36 4.54 -11.23 -10.40
CA CYS A 36 5.82 -10.84 -10.99
C CYS A 36 5.83 -9.37 -11.42
N VAL A 37 7.00 -8.83 -11.78
CA VAL A 37 7.15 -7.41 -12.17
C VAL A 37 6.24 -7.04 -13.36
N ASP A 38 6.12 -7.92 -14.35
CA ASP A 38 5.32 -7.69 -15.55
C ASP A 38 3.83 -7.59 -15.21
N ASP A 39 3.33 -8.58 -14.46
CA ASP A 39 1.92 -8.67 -14.06
C ASP A 39 1.53 -7.62 -13.02
N ALA A 40 2.49 -7.17 -12.20
CA ALA A 40 2.29 -6.07 -11.26
C ALA A 40 2.36 -4.68 -11.93
N ALA A 41 2.85 -4.58 -13.17
CA ALA A 41 3.07 -3.29 -13.84
C ALA A 41 1.79 -2.43 -13.95
N PRO A 42 0.62 -2.96 -14.35
CA PRO A 42 -0.61 -2.17 -14.43
C PRO A 42 -1.01 -1.57 -13.08
N ILE A 43 -0.92 -2.35 -12.00
CA ILE A 43 -1.24 -1.90 -10.64
C ILE A 43 -0.27 -0.80 -10.21
N ARG A 44 1.02 -0.95 -10.48
CA ARG A 44 2.05 0.06 -10.17
C ARG A 44 1.81 1.38 -10.90
N GLN A 45 1.37 1.32 -12.16
CA GLN A 45 1.01 2.51 -12.93
C GLN A 45 -0.20 3.24 -12.32
N LEU A 46 -1.25 2.50 -11.93
CA LEU A 46 -2.43 3.08 -11.26
C LEU A 46 -2.05 3.75 -9.94
N LEU A 47 -1.23 3.10 -9.11
CA LEU A 47 -0.74 3.65 -7.84
C LEU A 47 0.11 4.91 -8.05
N THR A 48 0.95 4.94 -9.09
CA THR A 48 1.77 6.11 -9.42
C THR A 48 0.91 7.30 -9.83
N LYS A 49 -0.17 7.07 -10.58
CA LYS A 49 -1.16 8.11 -10.92
C LYS A 49 -1.91 8.59 -9.68
N ALA A 50 -2.33 7.68 -8.80
CA ALA A 50 -3.07 8.00 -7.58
C ALA A 50 -2.26 8.82 -6.56
N LYS A 51 -0.94 8.58 -6.44
CA LYS A 51 -0.04 9.35 -5.55
C LYS A 51 0.05 10.85 -5.88
N LYS A 52 -0.40 11.27 -7.07
CA LYS A 52 -0.46 12.68 -7.47
C LYS A 52 -1.73 13.41 -6.99
N GLY A 53 -2.65 12.72 -6.32
CA GLY A 53 -3.82 13.35 -5.70
C GLY A 53 -3.46 14.24 -4.50
N PRO A 54 -4.34 15.18 -4.10
CA PRO A 54 -4.10 16.03 -2.94
C PRO A 54 -3.93 15.15 -1.69
N ARG A 55 -2.78 15.30 -1.02
CA ARG A 55 -2.57 14.70 0.30
C ARG A 55 -3.65 15.27 1.22
N ARG A 56 -4.52 14.42 1.78
CA ARG A 56 -5.46 14.86 2.82
C ARG A 56 -4.65 15.53 3.94
N PRO A 57 -4.98 16.76 4.35
CA PRO A 57 -4.27 17.42 5.43
C PRO A 57 -4.35 16.53 6.67
N HIS A 58 -3.18 16.44 7.30
CA HIS A 58 -2.83 15.51 8.35
C HIS A 58 -3.75 15.63 9.57
N ARG A 59 -3.89 14.49 10.26
CA ARG A 59 -4.24 14.32 11.67
C ARG A 59 -4.19 15.63 12.46
N THR A 60 -5.31 16.02 13.07
CA THR A 60 -5.34 17.11 14.04
C THR A 60 -4.37 16.79 15.17
N PRO A 61 -3.38 17.66 15.46
CA PRO A 61 -2.50 17.47 16.60
C PRO A 61 -3.33 17.55 17.89
N VAL A 62 -3.14 16.57 18.79
CA VAL A 62 -3.71 16.65 20.13
C VAL A 62 -2.94 17.76 20.85
N THR A 63 -3.65 18.83 21.20
CA THR A 63 -3.10 19.95 21.97
C THR A 63 -3.79 19.99 23.34
N THR A 64 -3.05 20.41 24.35
CA THR A 64 -3.54 20.54 25.72
C THR A 64 -4.44 21.75 25.87
N VAL A 65 -5.23 21.79 26.95
CA VAL A 65 -6.16 22.90 27.22
C VAL A 65 -5.40 24.24 27.34
N GLU A 66 -4.21 24.23 27.95
CA GLU A 66 -3.34 25.40 28.10
C GLU A 66 -2.88 25.97 26.75
N GLU A 67 -2.53 25.10 25.79
CA GLU A 67 -2.14 25.50 24.43
C GLU A 67 -3.30 26.09 23.61
N ILE A 68 -4.54 25.73 23.95
CA ILE A 68 -5.74 26.27 23.30
C ILE A 68 -6.04 27.67 23.81
N GLU A 69 -5.88 27.93 25.11
CA GLU A 69 -6.11 29.25 25.71
C GLU A 69 -5.07 30.27 25.22
N ALA A 70 -3.80 29.88 25.13
CA ALA A 70 -2.73 30.74 24.62
C ALA A 70 -2.92 31.18 23.15
N LYS A 71 -3.67 30.41 22.35
CA LYS A 71 -3.96 30.74 20.94
C LYS A 71 -5.19 31.62 20.76
N LYS A 72 -6.06 31.74 21.76
CA LYS A 72 -7.27 32.58 21.69
C LYS A 72 -7.00 34.06 21.97
N SER A 73 -5.84 34.41 22.49
CA SER A 73 -5.47 35.78 22.86
C SER A 73 -4.70 36.55 21.78
N LYS A 74 -4.73 36.09 20.52
CA LYS A 74 -4.05 36.70 19.38
C LYS A 74 -5.03 36.96 18.26
#